data_AF-A0A3D5JXD4-F1
#
_entry.id   AF-A0A3D5JXD4-F1
#
_cell.length_a   1.000
_cell.length_b   1.000
_cell.length_c   1.000
_cell.angle_alpha   90.00
_cell.angle_beta   90.00
_cell.angle_gamma   90.00
#
_symmetry.space_group_name_H-M   'P 1'
#
loop_
_entity.id
_entity.type
_entity.pdbx_description
1 polymer ?
#
loop_
_entity_poly.entity_id
_entity_poly.type
_entity_poly.pdbx_seq_one_letter_code
_entity_poly.pdbx_strand_id
1 'polypeptide(L)'
;MGHLVMRIFFSIITALFFANVSLRASADKVSGASGLKDLGITYTLKKSTDPIPNKINVLRIDLGLSRVKPKVVLGPDPDGDGPAEVALTDPRKLASSSSVLAFVNTNPWDSFPNAQGQKNRNWYAGQPVDIHGLAGTQSKMRSAMAPSNASVWFDAKGRVRFGHQAEDKPRESTTGFQLILSKGKLTVGTGGRVIRALRWVRMRMGKFYGWWLWMAGNLVTARG
;
A
#
# COMPACT_ATOMS: atom_id res chain seq x y z
N MET A 1 78.00 16.41 -25.82
CA MET A 1 77.64 16.29 -27.24
C MET A 1 77.23 14.83 -27.48
N GLY A 2 75.98 14.56 -27.87
CA GLY A 2 75.44 13.22 -28.22
C GLY A 2 75.02 12.35 -27.01
N HIS A 3 73.74 12.33 -26.62
CA HIS A 3 72.67 11.37 -26.99
C HIS A 3 72.97 9.90 -26.61
N LEU A 4 72.32 9.33 -25.58
CA LEU A 4 70.98 8.67 -25.59
C LEU A 4 71.01 7.43 -26.53
N VAL A 5 70.69 6.18 -26.14
CA VAL A 5 69.45 5.65 -25.54
C VAL A 5 69.74 4.19 -25.12
N MET A 6 69.31 3.77 -23.94
CA MET A 6 69.19 2.35 -23.56
C MET A 6 67.74 1.89 -23.70
N ARG A 7 67.55 0.81 -24.46
CA ARG A 7 66.31 0.08 -24.75
C ARG A 7 65.62 -0.40 -23.47
N ILE A 8 64.32 -0.14 -23.32
CA ILE A 8 63.44 -0.97 -22.47
C ILE A 8 62.10 -1.18 -23.18
N PHE A 9 61.79 -2.46 -23.37
CA PHE A 9 60.53 -2.99 -23.89
C PHE A 9 59.39 -2.72 -22.88
N PHE A 10 58.28 -2.18 -23.33
CA PHE A 10 57.03 -2.18 -22.56
C PHE A 10 55.91 -2.83 -23.37
N SER A 11 55.44 -3.96 -22.83
CA SER A 11 54.27 -4.70 -23.27
C SER A 11 53.01 -3.83 -23.19
N ILE A 12 52.21 -3.85 -24.25
CA ILE A 12 50.91 -3.17 -24.34
C ILE A 12 49.92 -3.94 -23.46
N ILE A 13 49.50 -3.32 -22.34
CA ILE A 13 48.32 -3.75 -21.59
C ILE A 13 47.15 -2.89 -22.06
N THR A 14 46.26 -3.49 -22.84
CA THR A 14 45.00 -2.90 -23.28
C THR A 14 44.05 -2.77 -22.09
N ALA A 15 43.94 -1.58 -21.50
CA ALA A 15 42.90 -1.27 -20.53
C ALA A 15 41.60 -0.89 -21.27
N LEU A 16 40.64 -1.83 -21.33
CA LEU A 16 39.27 -1.54 -21.75
C LEU A 16 38.59 -0.68 -20.67
N PHE A 17 38.52 0.63 -20.90
CA PHE A 17 37.64 1.52 -20.15
C PHE A 17 36.19 1.25 -20.60
N PHE A 18 35.46 0.45 -19.83
CA PHE A 18 34.00 0.43 -19.92
C PHE A 18 33.48 1.75 -19.34
N ALA A 19 33.22 2.71 -20.23
CA ALA A 19 32.39 3.87 -19.91
C ALA A 19 31.01 3.35 -19.51
N ASN A 20 30.73 3.32 -18.20
CA ASN A 20 29.38 3.16 -17.70
C ASN A 20 28.60 4.42 -18.08
N VAL A 21 27.99 4.41 -19.27
CA VAL A 21 26.90 5.31 -19.61
C VAL A 21 25.72 4.91 -18.74
N SER A 22 25.75 5.37 -17.49
CA SER A 22 24.56 5.37 -16.65
C SER A 22 23.63 6.39 -17.30
N LEU A 23 22.62 5.91 -18.03
CA LEU A 23 21.42 6.70 -18.25
C LEU A 23 20.87 7.00 -16.84
N ARG A 24 21.30 8.14 -16.28
CA ARG A 24 20.53 8.86 -15.28
C ARG A 24 19.21 9.19 -15.96
N ALA A 25 18.22 8.31 -15.80
CA ALA A 25 16.86 8.76 -15.77
C ALA A 25 16.84 9.92 -14.77
N SER A 26 16.63 11.12 -15.28
CA SER A 26 16.33 12.30 -14.47
C SER A 26 15.30 11.84 -13.46
N ALA A 27 15.69 11.80 -12.19
CA ALA A 27 14.72 11.88 -11.13
C ALA A 27 14.15 13.28 -11.26
N ASP A 28 13.15 13.43 -12.13
CA ASP A 28 12.34 14.62 -12.15
C ASP A 28 11.90 14.83 -10.71
N LYS A 29 12.47 15.89 -10.13
CA LYS A 29 12.11 16.39 -8.82
C LYS A 29 10.58 16.42 -8.82
N VAL A 30 9.98 15.59 -7.97
CA VAL A 30 8.58 15.75 -7.59
C VAL A 30 8.48 17.17 -7.03
N SER A 31 8.07 18.12 -7.87
CA SER A 31 7.79 19.50 -7.49
C SER A 31 6.64 19.59 -6.47
N GLY A 32 5.97 18.46 -6.19
CA GLY A 32 4.93 18.31 -5.17
C GLY A 32 5.42 18.00 -3.74
N ALA A 33 6.72 17.85 -3.47
CA ALA A 33 7.18 17.52 -2.11
C ALA A 33 6.95 18.66 -1.09
N SER A 34 6.96 19.93 -1.54
CA SER A 34 6.58 21.09 -0.72
C SER A 34 5.08 21.10 -0.45
N GLY A 35 4.26 20.92 -1.50
CA GLY A 35 2.79 20.93 -1.37
C GLY A 35 2.22 19.84 -0.46
N LEU A 36 2.84 18.65 -0.41
CA LEU A 36 2.41 17.61 0.54
C LEU A 36 2.64 18.02 2.00
N LYS A 37 3.75 18.68 2.32
CA LYS A 37 4.01 19.14 3.69
C LYS A 37 3.00 20.19 4.12
N ASP A 38 2.62 21.10 3.22
CA ASP A 38 1.56 22.07 3.47
C ASP A 38 0.21 21.39 3.74
N LEU A 39 -0.01 20.17 3.25
CA LEU A 39 -1.20 19.39 3.54
C LEU A 39 -1.08 18.53 4.83
N GLY A 40 0.01 18.66 5.59
CA GLY A 40 0.27 17.82 6.77
C GLY A 40 0.74 16.42 6.43
N ILE A 41 1.26 16.20 5.21
CA ILE A 41 1.69 14.90 4.71
C ILE A 41 3.22 14.85 4.66
N THR A 42 3.79 13.81 5.27
CA THR A 42 5.22 13.48 5.15
C THR A 42 5.38 12.10 4.52
N TYR A 43 6.14 12.03 3.44
CA TYR A 43 6.54 10.79 2.80
C TYR A 43 7.97 10.42 3.18
N THR A 44 8.23 9.13 3.39
CA THR A 44 9.57 8.58 3.58
C THR A 44 9.68 7.23 2.89
N LEU A 45 10.78 7.01 2.16
CA LEU A 45 11.13 5.70 1.63
C LEU A 45 12.12 5.03 2.56
N LYS A 46 11.73 3.94 3.23
CA LYS A 46 12.65 3.09 3.98
C LYS A 46 13.09 1.93 3.11
N LYS A 47 14.40 1.74 2.97
CA LYS A 47 14.98 0.57 2.30
C LYS A 47 15.56 -0.35 3.37
N SER A 48 15.29 -1.64 3.26
CA SER A 48 15.95 -2.69 4.05
C SER A 48 16.54 -3.70 3.10
N THR A 49 17.68 -4.30 3.46
CA THR A 49 18.25 -5.45 2.74
C THR A 49 18.09 -6.76 3.49
N ASP A 50 17.68 -6.68 4.76
CA ASP A 50 17.49 -7.83 5.66
C ASP A 50 15.99 -7.96 6.04
N PRO A 51 15.42 -9.19 6.09
CA PRO A 51 15.99 -10.47 5.63
C PRO A 51 16.05 -10.62 4.11
N ILE A 52 15.41 -9.71 3.37
CA ILE A 52 15.47 -9.61 1.90
C ILE A 52 15.39 -8.13 1.50
N PRO A 53 15.95 -7.73 0.34
CA PRO A 53 15.78 -6.40 -0.23
C PRO A 53 14.31 -5.99 -0.30
N ASN A 54 13.98 -4.88 0.35
CA ASN A 54 12.63 -4.36 0.44
C ASN A 54 12.61 -2.82 0.44
N LYS A 55 11.53 -2.27 -0.13
CA LYS A 55 11.24 -0.84 -0.20
C LYS A 55 9.90 -0.59 0.48
N ILE A 56 9.92 0.08 1.61
CA ILE A 56 8.74 0.41 2.41
C ILE A 56 8.43 1.89 2.22
N ASN A 57 7.32 2.17 1.55
CA ASN A 57 6.78 3.51 1.41
C ASN A 57 6.04 3.87 2.69
N VAL A 58 6.44 4.95 3.34
CA VAL A 58 5.85 5.45 4.58
C VAL A 58 5.16 6.77 4.30
N LEU A 59 3.84 6.81 4.43
CA LEU A 59 3.08 8.05 4.44
C LEU A 59 2.59 8.33 5.86
N ARG A 60 2.94 9.50 6.38
CA ARG A 60 2.45 10.03 7.65
C ARG A 60 1.54 11.22 7.36
N ILE A 61 0.31 11.18 7.85
CA ILE A 61 -0.70 12.20 7.61
C ILE A 61 -1.19 12.77 8.95
N ASP A 62 -1.16 14.10 9.10
CA ASP A 62 -1.81 14.79 10.21
C ASP A 62 -3.29 15.00 9.91
N LEU A 63 -4.15 14.15 10.47
CA LEU A 63 -5.59 14.29 10.30
C LEU A 63 -6.19 15.41 11.17
N GLY A 64 -5.44 15.91 12.17
CA GLY A 64 -5.89 17.02 13.02
C GLY A 64 -5.98 18.34 12.27
N LEU A 65 -5.16 18.53 11.23
CA LEU A 65 -5.18 19.72 10.39
C LEU A 65 -6.42 19.83 9.49
N SER A 66 -7.17 18.74 9.31
CA SER A 66 -8.38 18.68 8.46
C SER A 66 -8.18 19.15 7.01
N ARG A 67 -6.93 19.20 6.52
CA ARG A 67 -6.58 19.59 5.14
C ARG A 67 -6.79 18.46 4.13
N VAL A 68 -6.83 17.23 4.62
CA VAL A 68 -7.05 16.02 3.83
C VAL A 68 -8.04 15.11 4.53
N LYS A 69 -8.80 14.35 3.75
CA LYS A 69 -9.81 13.43 4.26
C LYS A 69 -9.53 12.00 3.81
N PRO A 70 -9.56 11.02 4.72
CA PRO A 70 -9.61 9.61 4.36
C PRO A 70 -10.87 9.31 3.58
N LYS A 71 -10.77 8.41 2.60
CA LYS A 71 -11.90 7.96 1.79
C LYS A 71 -11.72 6.49 1.45
N VAL A 72 -12.76 5.69 1.68
CA VAL A 72 -12.83 4.34 1.14
C VAL A 72 -13.48 4.43 -0.24
N VAL A 73 -12.89 3.77 -1.21
CA VAL A 73 -13.41 3.69 -2.59
C VAL A 73 -13.59 2.21 -2.90
N LEU A 74 -14.78 1.87 -3.38
CA LEU A 74 -15.19 0.51 -3.70
C LEU A 74 -15.28 0.34 -5.22
N GLY A 75 -15.12 -0.89 -5.69
CA GLY A 75 -15.49 -1.25 -7.06
C GLY A 75 -17.00 -1.09 -7.29
N PRO A 76 -17.45 -1.11 -8.54
CA PRO A 76 -18.87 -1.07 -8.84
C PRO A 76 -19.56 -2.34 -8.32
N ASP A 77 -20.86 -2.21 -8.11
CA ASP A 77 -21.77 -3.32 -7.84
C ASP A 77 -21.98 -4.14 -9.11
N PRO A 78 -21.60 -5.43 -9.17
CA PRO A 78 -21.74 -6.22 -10.39
C PRO A 78 -23.13 -6.84 -10.58
N ASP A 79 -23.89 -7.05 -9.50
CA ASP A 79 -25.12 -7.85 -9.52
C ASP A 79 -26.28 -7.27 -8.68
N GLY A 80 -26.11 -6.09 -8.10
CA GLY A 80 -27.18 -5.33 -7.42
C GLY A 80 -27.53 -5.94 -6.07
N ASP A 81 -28.67 -6.63 -6.01
CA ASP A 81 -29.11 -7.36 -4.81
C ASP A 81 -28.52 -8.78 -4.74
N GLY A 82 -27.65 -9.12 -5.70
CA GLY A 82 -26.90 -10.37 -5.68
C GLY A 82 -25.87 -10.44 -4.53
N PRO A 83 -25.23 -11.61 -4.35
CA PRO A 83 -24.33 -11.82 -3.24
C PRO A 83 -23.00 -11.07 -3.39
N ALA A 84 -22.65 -10.60 -4.59
CA ALA A 84 -21.37 -9.97 -4.81
C ALA A 84 -21.34 -8.54 -4.27
N GLU A 85 -20.29 -8.26 -3.50
CA GLU A 85 -20.18 -6.96 -2.87
C GLU A 85 -19.53 -5.95 -3.82
N VAL A 86 -18.56 -6.36 -4.64
CA VAL A 86 -17.94 -5.49 -5.65
C VAL A 86 -17.43 -6.30 -6.84
N ALA A 87 -17.22 -5.61 -7.96
CA ALA A 87 -16.43 -6.10 -9.07
C ALA A 87 -14.96 -5.71 -8.91
N LEU A 88 -14.04 -6.64 -9.19
CA LEU A 88 -12.60 -6.34 -9.24
C LEU A 88 -12.32 -5.22 -10.23
N THR A 89 -11.71 -4.15 -9.74
CA THR A 89 -11.45 -2.95 -10.53
C THR A 89 -9.97 -2.60 -10.45
N ASP A 90 -9.40 -2.14 -11.56
CA ASP A 90 -8.03 -1.62 -11.58
C ASP A 90 -7.91 -0.48 -10.54
N PRO A 91 -7.02 -0.61 -9.54
CA PRO A 91 -6.87 0.40 -8.49
C PRO A 91 -6.49 1.78 -9.05
N ARG A 92 -5.86 1.86 -10.22
CA ARG A 92 -5.53 3.13 -10.88
C ARG A 92 -6.78 3.84 -11.39
N LYS A 93 -7.80 3.09 -11.81
CA LYS A 93 -9.10 3.65 -12.18
C LYS A 93 -9.83 4.18 -10.94
N LEU A 94 -9.80 3.43 -9.83
CA LEU A 94 -10.36 3.88 -8.55
C LEU A 94 -9.65 5.13 -8.00
N ALA A 95 -8.35 5.27 -8.26
CA ALA A 95 -7.52 6.40 -7.84
C ALA A 95 -7.46 7.56 -8.86
N SER A 96 -8.24 7.51 -9.95
CA SER A 96 -8.05 8.41 -11.11
C SER A 96 -8.45 9.87 -10.87
N SER A 97 -9.18 10.17 -9.80
CA SER A 97 -9.54 11.55 -9.47
C SER A 97 -8.29 12.38 -9.15
N SER A 98 -8.18 13.58 -9.73
CA SER A 98 -7.10 14.53 -9.46
C SER A 98 -7.03 14.99 -8.00
N SER A 99 -8.10 14.78 -7.22
CA SER A 99 -8.12 15.06 -5.77
C SER A 99 -7.48 13.97 -4.91
N VAL A 100 -7.07 12.84 -5.49
CA VAL A 100 -6.46 11.72 -4.75
C VAL A 100 -4.96 11.98 -4.59
N LEU A 101 -4.52 12.10 -3.33
CA LEU A 101 -3.11 12.35 -2.99
C LEU A 101 -2.31 11.06 -2.78
N ALA A 102 -2.99 10.01 -2.30
CA ALA A 102 -2.42 8.69 -2.08
C ALA A 102 -3.54 7.65 -2.12
N PHE A 103 -3.22 6.45 -2.61
CA PHE A 103 -4.14 5.33 -2.70
C PHE A 103 -3.46 4.04 -2.24
N VAL A 104 -4.18 3.24 -1.46
CA VAL A 104 -3.68 1.99 -0.87
C VAL A 104 -4.76 0.93 -0.99
N ASN A 105 -4.39 -0.30 -1.34
CA ASN A 105 -5.32 -1.43 -1.31
C ASN A 105 -5.59 -1.82 0.15
N THR A 106 -6.80 -2.30 0.48
CA THR A 106 -7.13 -2.52 1.90
C THR A 106 -7.63 -3.93 2.18
N ASN A 107 -8.91 -4.18 1.97
CA ASN A 107 -9.55 -5.42 2.39
C ASN A 107 -9.05 -6.62 1.59
N PRO A 108 -8.97 -7.81 2.22
CA PRO A 108 -9.02 -9.05 1.49
C PRO A 108 -10.36 -9.24 0.80
N TRP A 109 -10.35 -10.07 -0.23
CA TRP A 109 -11.54 -10.49 -0.95
C TRP A 109 -11.30 -11.87 -1.54
N ASP A 110 -12.39 -12.54 -1.94
CA ASP A 110 -12.34 -13.84 -2.57
C ASP A 110 -13.43 -13.98 -3.64
N SER A 111 -13.28 -14.94 -4.56
CA SER A 111 -14.33 -15.27 -5.53
C SER A 111 -15.41 -16.13 -4.89
N PHE A 112 -16.63 -16.03 -5.43
CA PHE A 112 -17.69 -16.98 -5.17
C PHE A 112 -17.38 -18.38 -5.72
N PRO A 113 -17.82 -19.45 -5.04
CA PRO A 113 -17.76 -20.81 -5.59
C PRO A 113 -18.77 -20.99 -6.73
N ASN A 114 -18.45 -21.83 -7.71
CA ASN A 114 -19.40 -22.29 -8.71
C ASN A 114 -20.34 -23.38 -8.14
N ALA A 115 -21.21 -23.94 -8.98
CA ALA A 115 -22.15 -25.00 -8.58
C ALA A 115 -21.46 -26.28 -8.05
N GLN A 116 -20.19 -26.50 -8.39
CA GLN A 116 -19.36 -27.61 -7.89
C GLN A 116 -18.54 -27.22 -6.65
N GLY A 117 -18.77 -26.04 -6.07
CA GLY A 117 -18.04 -25.54 -4.90
C GLY A 117 -16.65 -24.98 -5.22
N GLN A 118 -16.25 -24.91 -6.48
CA GLN A 118 -14.91 -24.47 -6.88
C GLN A 118 -14.84 -22.96 -7.03
N LYS A 119 -13.82 -22.36 -6.43
CA LYS A 119 -13.58 -20.91 -6.49
C LYS A 119 -12.70 -20.55 -7.70
N ASN A 120 -13.06 -19.49 -8.41
CA ASN A 120 -12.26 -19.00 -9.54
C ASN A 120 -11.05 -18.20 -9.05
N ARG A 121 -9.85 -18.71 -9.33
CA ARG A 121 -8.56 -18.10 -8.94
C ARG A 121 -7.89 -17.33 -10.08
N ASN A 122 -8.48 -17.34 -11.28
CA ASN A 122 -8.04 -16.53 -12.41
C ASN A 122 -8.65 -15.14 -12.24
N TRP A 123 -7.85 -14.21 -11.72
CA TRP A 123 -8.31 -12.85 -11.40
C TRP A 123 -8.41 -11.98 -12.65
N TYR A 124 -9.56 -11.33 -12.87
CA TYR A 124 -9.78 -10.42 -13.99
C TYR A 124 -10.65 -9.21 -13.58
N ALA A 125 -10.53 -8.12 -14.34
CA ALA A 125 -11.35 -6.93 -14.11
C ALA A 125 -12.83 -7.21 -14.40
N GLY A 126 -13.71 -6.78 -13.51
CA GLY A 126 -15.15 -7.05 -13.57
C GLY A 126 -15.58 -8.32 -12.83
N GLN A 127 -14.64 -9.14 -12.35
CA GLN A 127 -14.98 -10.36 -11.61
C GLN A 127 -15.73 -10.02 -10.31
N PRO A 128 -16.89 -10.65 -10.03
CA PRO A 128 -17.60 -10.48 -8.78
C PRO A 128 -16.81 -11.12 -7.63
N VAL A 129 -16.65 -10.37 -6.53
CA VAL A 129 -15.93 -10.83 -5.33
C VAL A 129 -16.68 -10.50 -4.05
N ASP A 130 -16.41 -11.33 -3.06
CA ASP A 130 -16.85 -11.20 -1.67
C ASP A 130 -15.73 -10.50 -0.88
N ILE A 131 -16.01 -9.37 -0.24
CA ILE A 131 -15.02 -8.68 0.58
C ILE A 131 -14.97 -9.37 1.94
N HIS A 132 -13.78 -9.75 2.35
CA HIS A 132 -13.58 -10.25 3.70
C HIS A 132 -13.49 -9.08 4.66
N GLY A 133 -14.63 -8.82 5.28
CA GLY A 133 -14.72 -7.92 6.42
C GLY A 133 -15.18 -6.52 6.13
N LEU A 134 -15.22 -5.66 7.16
CA LEU A 134 -15.90 -4.37 7.12
C LEU A 134 -15.41 -3.53 5.94
N ALA A 135 -16.33 -3.12 5.08
CA ALA A 135 -16.04 -2.23 3.98
C ALA A 135 -17.22 -1.31 3.74
N GLY A 136 -16.98 -0.01 3.78
CA GLY A 136 -18.07 0.94 3.63
C GLY A 136 -17.61 2.37 3.43
N THR A 137 -18.48 3.14 2.80
CA THR A 137 -18.20 4.53 2.42
C THR A 137 -19.46 5.37 2.52
N GLN A 138 -19.32 6.64 2.89
CA GLN A 138 -20.44 7.57 3.09
C GLN A 138 -21.52 7.04 4.05
N SER A 139 -21.12 6.29 5.08
CA SER A 139 -22.02 5.62 6.03
C SER A 139 -22.89 4.50 5.44
N LYS A 140 -22.66 4.11 4.18
CA LYS A 140 -23.27 2.90 3.59
C LYS A 140 -22.26 1.77 3.65
N MET A 141 -22.58 0.71 4.41
CA MET A 141 -21.77 -0.50 4.42
C MET A 141 -22.05 -1.29 3.16
N ARG A 142 -20.98 -1.69 2.48
CA ARG A 142 -21.04 -2.65 1.37
C ARG A 142 -20.80 -4.06 1.86
N SER A 143 -19.83 -4.19 2.77
CA SER A 143 -19.58 -5.42 3.52
C SER A 143 -19.70 -5.13 5.00
N ALA A 144 -20.51 -5.94 5.68
CA ALA A 144 -20.65 -5.90 7.13
C ALA A 144 -19.98 -7.13 7.75
N MET A 145 -19.48 -6.98 8.98
CA MET A 145 -18.90 -8.10 9.72
C MET A 145 -19.28 -8.02 11.19
N ALA A 146 -19.14 -9.15 11.87
CA ALA A 146 -19.08 -9.16 13.33
C ALA A 146 -17.92 -8.30 13.86
N PRO A 147 -17.96 -7.89 15.14
CA PRO A 147 -16.87 -7.14 15.77
C PRO A 147 -15.48 -7.74 15.52
N SER A 148 -14.51 -6.89 15.21
CA SER A 148 -13.15 -7.30 14.83
C SER A 148 -12.12 -6.30 15.33
N ASN A 149 -10.94 -6.79 15.70
CA ASN A 149 -9.84 -5.94 16.19
C ASN A 149 -8.94 -5.41 15.06
N ALA A 150 -9.11 -5.88 13.82
CA ALA A 150 -8.24 -5.51 12.69
C ALA A 150 -8.86 -4.43 11.78
N SER A 151 -10.02 -3.88 12.15
CA SER A 151 -10.71 -2.85 11.39
C SER A 151 -10.13 -1.46 11.65
N VAL A 152 -10.17 -0.62 10.62
CA VAL A 152 -9.91 0.82 10.71
C VAL A 152 -11.11 1.54 10.13
N TRP A 153 -11.63 2.51 10.87
CA TRP A 153 -12.76 3.30 10.41
C TRP A 153 -12.65 4.75 10.86
N PHE A 154 -13.41 5.61 10.19
CA PHE A 154 -13.46 7.04 10.45
C PHE A 154 -14.89 7.43 10.82
N ASP A 155 -15.05 8.19 11.90
CA ASP A 155 -16.36 8.69 12.30
C ASP A 155 -16.79 9.90 11.45
N ALA A 156 -18.00 10.40 11.69
CA ALA A 156 -18.54 11.56 10.98
C ALA A 156 -17.71 12.85 11.18
N LYS A 157 -16.83 12.90 12.20
CA LYS A 157 -15.91 14.01 12.45
C LYS A 157 -14.53 13.77 11.83
N GLY A 158 -14.36 12.71 11.04
CA GLY A 158 -13.08 12.35 10.41
C GLY A 158 -12.06 11.72 11.37
N ARG A 159 -12.46 11.36 12.59
CA ARG A 159 -11.54 10.78 13.57
C ARG A 159 -11.34 9.30 13.30
N VAL A 160 -10.07 8.89 13.23
CA VAL A 160 -9.69 7.48 13.08
C VAL A 160 -10.00 6.67 14.34
N ARG A 161 -10.48 5.45 14.12
CA ARG A 161 -10.83 4.43 15.12
C ARG A 161 -10.24 3.09 14.68
N PHE A 162 -9.86 2.28 15.66
CA PHE A 162 -9.27 0.96 15.45
C PHE A 162 -10.12 -0.09 16.17
N GLY A 163 -10.26 -1.24 15.52
CA GLY A 163 -11.28 -2.22 15.87
C GLY A 163 -12.67 -1.79 15.40
N HIS A 164 -13.65 -2.67 15.56
CA HIS A 164 -15.05 -2.43 15.22
C HIS A 164 -15.95 -3.18 16.20
N GLN A 165 -17.00 -2.51 16.67
CA GLN A 165 -18.10 -3.03 17.49
C GLN A 165 -19.44 -2.83 16.77
N ALA A 166 -20.47 -3.56 17.18
CA ALA A 166 -21.77 -3.57 16.49
C ALA A 166 -22.48 -2.21 16.49
N GLU A 167 -22.29 -1.41 17.54
CA GLU A 167 -22.86 -0.08 17.73
C GLU A 167 -22.09 1.04 17.02
N ASP A 168 -20.93 0.73 16.42
CA ASP A 168 -20.12 1.72 15.71
C ASP A 168 -20.86 2.25 14.49
N LYS A 169 -20.70 3.56 14.23
CA LYS A 169 -21.31 4.25 13.09
C LYS A 169 -20.24 4.81 12.15
N PRO A 170 -19.55 3.94 11.38
CA PRO A 170 -18.49 4.37 10.49
C PRO A 170 -19.03 5.24 9.35
N ARG A 171 -18.30 6.32 9.05
CA ARG A 171 -18.48 7.11 7.81
C ARG A 171 -17.72 6.46 6.66
N GLU A 172 -16.51 6.01 6.94
CA GLU A 172 -15.63 5.27 6.05
C GLU A 172 -15.04 4.11 6.85
N SER A 173 -14.98 2.90 6.30
CA SER A 173 -14.51 1.71 7.00
C SER A 173 -13.83 0.70 6.11
N THR A 174 -12.84 0.03 6.67
CA THR A 174 -12.06 -1.03 6.03
C THR A 174 -11.55 -2.02 7.08
N THR A 175 -11.24 -3.25 6.66
CA THR A 175 -10.62 -4.25 7.53
C THR A 175 -9.33 -4.77 6.92
N GLY A 176 -8.31 -4.94 7.77
CA GLY A 176 -7.11 -5.69 7.44
C GLY A 176 -7.16 -7.14 7.95
N PHE A 177 -6.16 -7.93 7.58
CA PHE A 177 -6.08 -9.34 7.99
C PHE A 177 -5.76 -9.57 9.47
N GLN A 178 -4.91 -8.73 10.08
CA GLN A 178 -4.38 -8.99 11.41
C GLN A 178 -4.04 -7.69 12.15
N LEU A 179 -4.36 -7.65 13.44
CA LEU A 179 -3.87 -6.61 14.35
C LEU A 179 -2.38 -6.84 14.63
N ILE A 180 -1.56 -5.83 14.35
CA ILE A 180 -0.08 -5.91 14.51
C ILE A 180 0.47 -5.03 15.64
N LEU A 181 -0.31 -4.06 16.11
CA LEU A 181 0.08 -3.10 17.14
C LEU A 181 -1.16 -2.76 17.97
N SER A 182 -1.05 -2.84 19.29
CA SER A 182 -2.10 -2.43 20.22
C SER A 182 -1.48 -1.73 21.41
N LYS A 183 -2.01 -0.55 21.78
CA LYS A 183 -1.52 0.25 22.92
C LYS A 183 0.01 0.44 22.92
N GLY A 184 0.58 0.69 21.72
CA GLY A 184 2.03 0.88 21.53
C GLY A 184 2.87 -0.40 21.59
N LYS A 185 2.27 -1.58 21.77
CA LYS A 185 2.96 -2.87 21.83
C LYS A 185 2.66 -3.71 20.59
N LEU A 186 3.67 -4.39 20.07
CA LEU A 186 3.49 -5.37 19.00
C LEU A 186 2.62 -6.52 19.51
N THR A 187 1.62 -6.91 18.72
CA THR A 187 0.73 -8.04 19.04
C THR A 187 1.12 -9.32 18.31
N VAL A 188 2.04 -9.22 17.34
CA VAL A 188 2.59 -10.36 16.61
C VAL A 188 3.88 -10.83 17.27
N GLY A 189 3.98 -12.12 17.57
CA GLY A 189 5.19 -12.73 18.14
C GLY A 189 6.35 -12.79 17.13
N THR A 190 7.57 -12.89 17.64
CA THR A 190 8.78 -13.15 16.85
C THR A 190 8.61 -14.48 16.11
N GLY A 191 8.68 -14.46 14.77
CA GLY A 191 8.48 -15.68 13.95
C GLY A 191 7.02 -16.17 13.85
N GLY A 192 6.04 -15.41 14.37
CA GLY A 192 4.63 -15.77 14.25
C GLY A 192 4.24 -16.01 12.78
N ARG A 193 3.27 -16.90 12.54
CA ARG A 193 2.59 -17.08 11.25
C ARG A 193 1.82 -15.79 10.90
N VAL A 194 2.55 -14.73 10.59
CA VAL A 194 2.04 -13.58 9.85
C VAL A 194 1.95 -14.08 8.41
N ILE A 195 0.90 -14.86 8.13
CA ILE A 195 0.61 -15.60 6.88
C ILE A 195 1.87 -15.77 6.02
N ARG A 196 2.47 -16.99 6.02
CA ARG A 196 3.49 -17.42 5.03
C ARG A 196 2.91 -17.52 3.60
N ALA A 197 2.08 -16.56 3.20
CA ALA A 197 1.73 -16.34 1.81
C ALA A 197 2.79 -15.40 1.27
N LEU A 198 3.75 -15.98 0.56
CA LEU A 198 4.35 -15.43 -0.65
C LEU A 198 4.55 -13.89 -0.66
N ARG A 199 5.79 -13.42 -0.56
CA ARG A 199 6.37 -12.28 -1.30
C ARG A 199 5.45 -11.13 -1.83
N TRP A 200 4.45 -10.66 -1.09
CA TRP A 200 3.51 -9.61 -1.53
C TRP A 200 3.52 -8.35 -0.64
N VAL A 201 2.95 -7.28 -1.19
CA VAL A 201 2.78 -5.94 -0.60
C VAL A 201 2.05 -6.01 0.74
N ARG A 202 2.67 -5.49 1.80
CA ARG A 202 2.06 -5.45 3.14
C ARG A 202 1.61 -4.04 3.47
N MET A 203 0.35 -3.91 3.89
CA MET A 203 -0.20 -2.64 4.35
C MET A 203 -0.50 -2.62 5.83
N ARG A 204 -0.26 -1.45 6.44
CA ARG A 204 -0.36 -1.23 7.87
C ARG A 204 -0.91 0.15 8.11
N MET A 205 -1.96 0.25 8.91
CA MET A 205 -2.51 1.50 9.42
C MET A 205 -2.37 1.54 10.93
N GLY A 206 -1.97 2.68 11.48
CA GLY A 206 -1.78 2.83 12.92
C GLY A 206 -1.74 4.29 13.36
N LYS A 207 -1.99 4.50 14.65
CA LYS A 207 -1.88 5.79 15.35
C LYS A 207 -0.74 5.75 16.36
N PHE A 208 0.08 6.79 16.36
CA PHE A 208 1.17 7.00 17.33
C PHE A 208 1.01 8.40 17.92
N TYR A 209 1.11 8.53 19.26
CA TYR A 209 1.00 9.77 20.06
C TYR A 209 0.69 11.05 19.24
N GLY A 210 -0.61 11.42 19.16
CA GLY A 210 -1.14 12.47 18.26
C GLY A 210 -2.13 11.95 17.19
N TRP A 211 -2.66 12.82 16.31
CA TRP A 211 -3.67 12.51 15.27
C TRP A 211 -3.07 11.94 13.96
N TRP A 212 -2.09 11.07 14.08
CA TRP A 212 -1.31 10.59 12.93
C TRP A 212 -1.84 9.27 12.39
N LEU A 213 -2.03 9.17 11.07
CA LEU A 213 -2.20 7.89 10.37
C LEU A 213 -0.88 7.55 9.65
N TRP A 214 -0.35 6.35 9.87
CA TRP A 214 0.77 5.82 9.11
C TRP A 214 0.31 4.75 8.13
N MET A 215 0.75 4.82 6.88
CA MET A 215 0.56 3.75 5.88
C MET A 215 1.91 3.24 5.39
N ALA A 216 2.14 1.93 5.50
CA ALA A 216 3.24 1.24 4.82
C ALA A 216 2.75 0.46 3.61
N GLY A 217 3.52 0.41 2.52
CA GLY A 217 3.28 -0.50 1.39
C GLY A 217 4.57 -0.76 0.61
N ASN A 218 4.76 -2.00 0.12
CA ASN A 218 5.74 -2.29 -0.93
C ASN A 218 5.08 -1.98 -2.28
N LEU A 219 5.77 -1.34 -3.22
CA LEU A 219 5.29 -1.22 -4.60
C LEU A 219 6.08 -2.24 -5.43
N VAL A 220 5.44 -3.30 -5.91
CA VAL A 220 6.03 -4.18 -6.94
C VAL A 220 5.36 -3.81 -8.26
N THR A 221 6.14 -3.20 -9.15
CA THR A 221 5.75 -3.04 -10.55
C THR A 221 5.68 -4.42 -11.17
N ALA A 222 4.47 -4.91 -11.49
CA ALA A 222 4.33 -5.99 -12.45
C ALA A 222 4.80 -5.44 -13.80
N ARG A 223 5.83 -6.06 -14.38
CA ARG A 223 6.10 -5.89 -15.82
C ARG A 223 4.96 -6.55 -16.59
N GLY A 224 4.70 -6.00 -17.78
CA GLY A 224 3.59 -6.32 -18.68
C GLY A 224 3.52 -7.78 -19.11
#